data_AF-A0A538BM04-F1
#
_entry.id   AF-A0A538BM04-F1
#
_cell.length_a   1.000
_cell.length_b   1.000
_cell.length_c   1.000
_cell.angle_alpha   90.00
_cell.angle_beta   90.00
_cell.angle_gamma   90.00
#
_symmetry.space_group_name_H-M   'P 1'
#
loop_
_entity.id
_entity.type
_entity.pdbx_description
1 polymer ?
#
loop_
_entity_poly.entity_id
_entity_poly.type
_entity_poly.pdbx_seq_one_letter_code
_entity_poly.pdbx_strand_id
1 'polypeptide(L)'
;MLRAMRQLELRRHAPRDPSADRLSDAGRARAMEVGRSQQDIVYAAVFVSPAARAAETVAWLLRGAGQQLPLAHSVVPGLAGKDPTEGSPEGMATGIGSLLERVPEGGRGLAISHTPFVERAALGLTGHEVEPMRECEGLLITLRDDGDIEVQELRLPGSTAR
;
A
#
# COMPACT_ATOMS: atom_id res chain seq x y z
N MET A 1 -20.35 17.97 -11.10
CA MET A 1 -18.90 17.76 -11.22
C MET A 1 -18.54 16.64 -10.25
N LEU A 2 -17.99 15.52 -10.75
CA LEU A 2 -17.41 14.53 -9.85
C LEU A 2 -16.25 15.22 -9.14
N ARG A 3 -16.30 15.23 -7.81
CA ARG A 3 -15.28 15.83 -6.94
C ARG A 3 -13.95 15.10 -7.15
N ALA A 4 -12.86 15.85 -7.17
CA ALA A 4 -11.54 15.30 -7.32
C ALA A 4 -11.16 14.57 -6.02
N MET A 5 -10.63 13.36 -6.18
CA MET A 5 -10.28 12.51 -5.05
C MET A 5 -9.02 11.75 -5.43
N ARG A 6 -8.09 11.63 -4.48
CA ARG A 6 -6.88 10.82 -4.69
C ARG A 6 -6.91 9.68 -3.70
N GLN A 7 -6.69 8.47 -4.20
CA GLN A 7 -6.66 7.29 -3.36
C GLN A 7 -5.28 6.65 -3.36
N LEU A 8 -4.85 6.13 -2.22
CA LEU A 8 -3.63 5.34 -2.10
C LEU A 8 -3.94 4.06 -1.33
N GLU A 9 -3.70 2.94 -1.97
CA GLU A 9 -3.72 1.63 -1.35
C GLU A 9 -2.33 1.30 -0.83
N LEU A 10 -2.14 1.38 0.48
CA LEU A 10 -0.89 1.05 1.15
C LEU A 10 -0.98 -0.38 1.69
N ARG A 11 -0.22 -1.32 1.13
CA ARG A 11 -0.18 -2.71 1.62
C ARG A 11 1.18 -3.13 2.13
N ARG A 12 1.18 -4.07 3.07
CA ARG A 12 2.36 -4.84 3.42
C ARG A 12 2.72 -5.79 2.28
N HIS A 13 4.02 -5.96 2.01
CA HIS A 13 4.50 -6.95 1.05
C HIS A 13 3.93 -8.36 1.32
N ALA A 14 3.87 -9.19 0.29
CA ALA A 14 3.43 -10.58 0.39
C ALA A 14 4.47 -11.48 1.10
N PRO A 15 4.07 -12.68 1.58
CA PRO A 15 4.99 -13.61 2.24
C PRO A 15 6.31 -13.83 1.51
N ARG A 16 7.42 -13.50 2.20
CA ARG A 16 8.76 -13.61 1.63
C ARG A 16 9.39 -14.99 1.84
N ASP A 17 10.39 -15.28 1.02
CA ASP A 17 11.38 -16.31 1.32
C ASP A 17 12.14 -15.90 2.60
N PRO A 18 12.24 -16.75 3.64
CA PRO A 18 12.95 -16.40 4.87
C PRO A 18 14.44 -16.16 4.64
N SER A 19 15.03 -16.77 3.60
CA SER A 19 16.46 -16.75 3.29
C SER A 19 16.88 -15.73 2.22
N ALA A 20 15.93 -15.07 1.56
CA ALA A 20 16.21 -14.15 0.45
C ALA A 20 15.22 -12.97 0.38
N ASP A 21 15.63 -11.87 -0.24
CA ASP A 21 14.74 -10.73 -0.53
C ASP A 21 13.90 -10.99 -1.79
N ARG A 22 12.97 -11.94 -1.69
CA ARG A 22 12.06 -12.35 -2.77
C ARG A 22 10.79 -12.94 -2.17
N LEU A 23 9.74 -13.08 -2.97
CA LEU A 23 8.54 -13.77 -2.50
C LEU A 23 8.73 -15.29 -2.44
N SER A 24 8.09 -15.92 -1.45
CA SER A 24 7.86 -17.36 -1.47
C SER A 24 6.79 -17.70 -2.52
N ASP A 25 6.66 -18.96 -2.92
CA ASP A 25 5.60 -19.36 -3.86
C ASP A 25 4.20 -19.11 -3.30
N ALA A 26 4.01 -19.32 -1.98
CA ALA A 26 2.79 -18.94 -1.28
C ALA A 26 2.55 -17.42 -1.31
N GLY A 27 3.60 -16.61 -1.21
CA GLY A 27 3.50 -15.16 -1.31
C GLY A 27 3.10 -14.68 -2.70
N ARG A 28 3.65 -15.29 -3.74
CA ARG A 28 3.27 -15.01 -5.14
C ARG A 28 1.80 -15.36 -5.39
N ALA A 29 1.37 -16.53 -4.93
CA ALA A 29 -0.03 -16.97 -5.02
C ALA A 29 -0.97 -16.00 -4.27
N ARG A 30 -0.58 -15.57 -3.06
CA ARG A 30 -1.37 -14.61 -2.27
C ARG A 30 -1.49 -13.25 -2.97
N ALA A 31 -0.39 -12.69 -3.47
CA ALA A 31 -0.41 -11.42 -4.18
C ALA A 31 -1.30 -11.49 -5.44
N MET A 32 -1.21 -12.60 -6.19
CA MET A 32 -2.10 -12.86 -7.34
C MET A 32 -3.57 -12.89 -6.93
N GLU A 33 -3.91 -13.58 -5.83
CA GLU A 33 -5.29 -13.67 -5.33
C GLU A 33 -5.85 -12.30 -4.94
N VAL A 34 -5.05 -11.48 -4.25
CA VAL A 34 -5.41 -10.09 -3.93
C VAL A 34 -5.57 -9.24 -5.19
N GLY A 35 -4.79 -9.49 -6.24
CA GLY A 35 -4.99 -8.86 -7.55
C GLY A 35 -6.32 -9.26 -8.18
N ARG A 36 -6.66 -10.55 -8.16
CA ARG A 36 -7.92 -11.08 -8.74
C ARG A 36 -9.16 -10.54 -8.04
N SER A 37 -9.10 -10.24 -6.74
CA SER A 37 -10.20 -9.60 -6.02
C SER A 37 -10.35 -8.11 -6.31
N GLN A 38 -9.47 -7.52 -7.14
CA GLN A 38 -9.39 -6.09 -7.42
C GLN A 38 -9.47 -5.79 -8.92
N GLN A 39 -10.13 -6.65 -9.71
CA GLN A 39 -10.25 -6.49 -11.17
C GLN A 39 -11.01 -5.21 -11.58
N ASP A 40 -11.86 -4.67 -10.70
CA ASP A 40 -12.61 -3.45 -10.97
C ASP A 40 -11.82 -2.16 -10.65
N ILE A 41 -10.61 -2.28 -10.12
CA ILE A 41 -9.74 -1.15 -9.75
C ILE A 41 -8.66 -1.01 -10.80
N VAL A 42 -8.45 0.19 -11.34
CA VAL A 42 -7.29 0.50 -12.19
C VAL A 42 -6.30 1.35 -11.40
N TYR A 43 -5.07 0.86 -11.24
CA TYR A 43 -4.03 1.62 -10.54
C TYR A 43 -3.38 2.61 -11.49
N ALA A 44 -3.56 3.90 -11.19
CA ALA A 44 -3.00 5.00 -11.95
C ALA A 44 -1.52 5.26 -11.60
N ALA A 45 -1.07 4.83 -10.42
CA ALA A 45 0.30 4.98 -9.98
C ALA A 45 0.77 3.81 -9.10
N VAL A 46 2.08 3.51 -9.11
CA VAL A 46 2.69 2.46 -8.30
C VAL A 46 3.93 2.94 -7.55
N PHE A 47 4.01 2.65 -6.26
CA PHE A 47 5.14 3.01 -5.40
C PHE A 47 5.62 1.78 -4.63
N VAL A 48 6.93 1.56 -4.60
CA VAL A 48 7.49 0.43 -3.84
C VAL A 48 8.69 0.88 -3.03
N SER A 49 8.91 0.26 -1.88
CA SER A 49 10.22 0.36 -1.21
C SER A 49 11.35 -0.22 -2.09
N PRO A 50 12.63 0.07 -1.81
CA PRO A 50 13.76 -0.54 -2.51
C PRO A 50 13.90 -2.07 -2.39
N ALA A 51 13.14 -2.72 -1.50
CA ALA A 51 13.19 -4.17 -1.33
C ALA A 51 12.59 -4.90 -2.55
N ALA A 52 13.29 -5.92 -3.06
CA ALA A 52 12.85 -6.66 -4.24
C ALA A 52 11.52 -7.39 -4.01
N ARG A 53 11.26 -7.90 -2.79
CA ARG A 53 9.96 -8.49 -2.42
C ARG A 53 8.77 -7.52 -2.57
N ALA A 54 8.99 -6.21 -2.41
CA ALA A 54 7.93 -5.21 -2.59
C ALA A 54 7.58 -5.06 -4.07
N ALA A 55 8.58 -4.97 -4.93
CA ALA A 55 8.40 -4.96 -6.38
C ALA A 55 7.76 -6.26 -6.90
N GLU A 56 8.20 -7.42 -6.41
CA GLU A 56 7.56 -8.70 -6.75
C GLU A 56 6.09 -8.74 -6.31
N THR A 57 5.76 -8.20 -5.13
CA THR A 57 4.36 -8.13 -4.65
C THR A 57 3.48 -7.36 -5.64
N VAL A 58 3.92 -6.18 -6.09
CA VAL A 58 3.20 -5.42 -7.12
C VAL A 58 3.06 -6.22 -8.40
N ALA A 59 4.13 -6.84 -8.88
CA ALA A 59 4.11 -7.56 -10.16
C ALA A 59 3.07 -8.69 -10.16
N TRP A 60 2.98 -9.45 -9.07
CA TRP A 60 1.98 -10.51 -8.93
C TRP A 60 0.56 -9.99 -8.71
N LEU A 61 0.40 -8.89 -7.96
CA LEU A 61 -0.90 -8.25 -7.76
C LEU A 61 -1.45 -7.69 -9.07
N LEU A 62 -0.66 -6.91 -9.82
CA LEU A 62 -1.07 -6.37 -11.11
C LEU A 62 -1.39 -7.48 -12.12
N ARG A 63 -0.60 -8.56 -12.14
CA ARG A 63 -0.91 -9.74 -12.95
C ARG A 63 -2.26 -10.35 -12.58
N GLY A 64 -2.56 -10.48 -11.29
CA GLY A 64 -3.86 -10.97 -10.81
C GLY A 64 -5.01 -10.06 -11.20
N ALA A 65 -4.79 -8.75 -11.20
CA ALA A 65 -5.75 -7.73 -11.59
C ALA A 65 -5.85 -7.53 -13.12
N GLY A 66 -5.10 -8.30 -13.93
CA GLY A 66 -5.10 -8.15 -15.39
C GLY A 66 -4.45 -6.86 -15.90
N GLN A 67 -3.61 -6.21 -15.09
CA GLN A 67 -3.03 -4.90 -15.37
C GLN A 67 -1.54 -4.97 -15.69
N GLN A 68 -1.09 -4.01 -16.49
CA GLN A 68 0.33 -3.70 -16.68
C GLN A 68 0.79 -2.69 -15.64
N LEU A 69 2.11 -2.56 -15.45
CA LEU A 69 2.67 -1.48 -14.63
C LEU A 69 2.31 -0.12 -15.25
N PRO A 70 1.69 0.81 -14.49
CA PRO A 70 1.38 2.14 -15.01
C PRO A 70 2.66 2.94 -15.29
N LEU A 71 2.57 3.92 -16.20
CA LEU A 71 3.69 4.82 -16.51
C LEU A 71 4.16 5.58 -15.27
N ALA A 72 3.24 6.01 -14.42
CA ALA A 72 3.57 6.62 -13.13
C ALA A 72 3.97 5.54 -12.13
N HIS A 73 5.25 5.23 -12.04
CA HIS A 73 5.78 4.35 -11.01
C HIS A 73 7.13 4.82 -10.48
N SER A 74 7.46 4.46 -9.23
CA SER A 74 8.79 4.77 -8.68
C SER A 74 9.15 3.90 -7.48
N VAL A 75 10.45 3.79 -7.24
CA VAL A 75 10.99 3.29 -5.96
C VAL A 75 11.08 4.47 -4.97
N VAL A 76 10.54 4.29 -3.76
CA VAL A 76 10.45 5.30 -2.71
C VAL A 76 11.15 4.78 -1.44
N PRO A 77 12.36 5.27 -1.11
CA PRO A 77 13.10 4.83 0.06
C PRO A 77 12.34 4.91 1.39
N GLY A 78 11.51 5.94 1.57
CA GLY A 78 10.69 6.13 2.77
C GLY A 78 9.74 4.96 3.05
N LEU A 79 9.29 4.24 2.02
CA LEU A 79 8.46 3.03 2.18
C LEU A 79 9.21 1.85 2.80
N ALA A 80 10.53 1.95 3.03
CA ALA A 80 11.27 0.95 3.81
C ALA A 80 11.00 1.03 5.32
N GLY A 81 10.38 2.12 5.81
CA GLY A 81 10.16 2.36 7.24
C GLY A 81 11.43 2.67 8.03
N LYS A 82 12.45 3.19 7.36
CA LYS A 82 13.75 3.58 7.94
C LYS A 82 14.12 5.00 7.50
N ASP A 83 13.19 5.93 7.65
CA ASP A 83 13.44 7.35 7.38
C ASP A 83 14.12 8.04 8.58
N PRO A 84 14.55 9.31 8.47
CA PRO A 84 15.18 10.04 9.56
C PRO A 84 14.29 10.24 10.80
N THR A 85 12.98 9.99 10.72
CA THR A 85 12.08 10.05 11.88
C THR A 85 11.99 8.72 12.62
N GLU A 86 12.84 7.75 12.27
CA GLU A 86 12.79 6.37 12.77
C GLU A 86 11.43 5.68 12.50
N GLY A 87 10.72 6.17 11.48
CA GLY A 87 9.36 5.78 11.18
C GLY A 87 8.37 6.20 12.26
N SER A 88 8.44 7.46 12.74
CA SER A 88 7.39 8.00 13.61
C SER A 88 6.03 8.01 12.87
N PRO A 89 4.90 7.87 13.57
CA PRO A 89 3.57 7.95 12.95
C PRO A 89 3.37 9.22 12.11
N GLU A 90 3.81 10.38 12.60
CA GLU A 90 3.68 11.68 11.93
C GLU A 90 4.54 11.75 10.66
N GLY A 91 5.76 11.21 10.72
CA GLY A 91 6.63 11.11 9.55
C GLY A 91 6.02 10.22 8.47
N MET A 92 5.40 9.11 8.87
CA MET A 92 4.70 8.22 7.94
C MET A 92 3.47 8.87 7.34
N ALA A 93 2.65 9.56 8.13
CA ALA A 93 1.50 10.32 7.63
C ALA A 93 1.92 11.37 6.59
N THR A 94 3.00 12.10 6.87
CA THR A 94 3.60 13.07 5.93
C THR A 94 4.07 12.40 4.64
N GLY A 95 4.75 11.25 4.76
CA GLY A 95 5.19 10.46 3.62
C GLY A 95 4.02 9.95 2.76
N ILE A 96 2.92 9.54 3.39
CA ILE A 96 1.69 9.11 2.70
C ILE A 96 1.02 10.29 1.99
N GLY A 97 0.93 11.46 2.62
CA GLY A 97 0.45 12.69 1.97
C GLY A 97 1.24 13.01 0.70
N SER A 98 2.57 12.94 0.78
CA SER A 98 3.46 13.16 -0.37
C SER A 98 3.26 12.13 -1.49
N LEU A 99 2.86 10.89 -1.17
CA LEU A 99 2.53 9.88 -2.17
C LEU A 99 1.16 10.12 -2.80
N LEU A 100 0.17 10.54 -2.00
CA LEU A 100 -1.16 10.89 -2.49
C LEU A 100 -1.09 12.02 -3.52
N GLU A 101 -0.30 13.08 -3.27
CA GLU A 101 -0.09 14.19 -4.21
C GLU A 101 0.47 13.75 -5.56
N ARG A 102 1.18 12.62 -5.60
CA ARG A 102 1.76 12.04 -6.83
C ARG A 102 0.78 11.12 -7.57
N VAL A 103 -0.37 10.81 -6.99
CA VAL A 103 -1.44 10.07 -7.65
C VAL A 103 -2.22 11.04 -8.55
N PRO A 104 -2.48 10.67 -9.83
CA PRO A 104 -3.35 11.46 -10.69
C PRO A 104 -4.70 11.75 -10.06
N GLU A 105 -5.27 12.91 -10.36
CA GLU A 105 -6.58 13.31 -9.85
C GLU A 105 -7.68 12.31 -10.27
N GLY A 106 -8.54 11.93 -9.33
CA GLY A 106 -9.54 10.87 -9.55
C GLY A 106 -8.94 9.46 -9.62
N GLY A 107 -7.62 9.32 -9.48
CA GLY A 107 -6.91 8.06 -9.60
C GLY A 107 -6.68 7.36 -8.26
N ARG A 108 -6.32 6.07 -8.37
CA ARG A 108 -5.90 5.24 -7.25
C ARG A 108 -4.46 4.78 -7.45
N GLY A 109 -3.61 5.05 -6.48
CA GLY A 109 -2.25 4.54 -6.40
C GLY A 109 -2.17 3.24 -5.60
N LEU A 110 -1.14 2.44 -5.86
CA LEU A 110 -0.75 1.26 -5.06
C LEU A 110 0.65 1.50 -4.48
N ALA A 111 0.79 1.40 -3.16
CA ALA A 111 2.06 1.44 -2.45
C ALA A 111 2.32 0.12 -1.71
N ILE A 112 3.49 -0.49 -1.91
CA ILE A 112 3.92 -1.66 -1.13
C ILE A 112 5.03 -1.29 -0.15
N SER A 113 4.75 -1.57 1.13
CA SER A 113 5.59 -1.25 2.30
C SER A 113 5.84 -2.48 3.19
N HIS A 114 6.38 -2.26 4.39
CA HIS A 114 6.75 -3.28 5.38
C HIS A 114 6.04 -3.05 6.71
N THR A 115 6.07 -4.02 7.62
CA THR A 115 5.74 -3.76 9.03
C THR A 115 6.88 -3.01 9.71
N PRO A 116 6.61 -2.10 10.66
CA PRO A 116 5.30 -1.63 11.15
C PRO A 116 4.76 -0.41 10.39
N PHE A 117 5.14 -0.21 9.13
CA PHE A 117 4.84 1.02 8.39
C PHE A 117 3.35 1.26 8.20
N VAL A 118 2.58 0.21 7.92
CA VAL A 118 1.16 0.34 7.63
C VAL A 118 0.39 0.77 8.89
N GLU A 119 0.65 0.14 10.02
CA GLU A 119 0.00 0.43 11.29
C GLU A 119 0.36 1.81 11.83
N ARG A 120 1.65 2.18 11.73
CA ARG A 120 2.11 3.51 12.13
C ARG A 120 1.58 4.61 11.21
N ALA A 121 1.39 4.34 9.91
CA ALA A 121 0.71 5.27 9.02
C ALA A 121 -0.76 5.48 9.42
N ALA A 122 -1.48 4.42 9.79
CA ALA A 122 -2.85 4.56 10.33
C ALA A 122 -2.86 5.45 11.57
N LEU A 123 -1.97 5.19 12.54
CA LEU A 123 -1.86 5.99 13.75
C LEU A 123 -1.57 7.47 13.44
N GLY A 124 -0.63 7.75 12.55
CA GLY A 124 -0.28 9.12 12.20
C GLY A 124 -1.37 9.87 11.44
N LEU A 125 -2.14 9.18 10.59
CA LEU A 125 -3.20 9.79 9.79
C LEU A 125 -4.49 9.99 10.56
N THR A 126 -4.79 9.12 11.53
CA THR A 126 -6.10 9.07 12.18
C THR A 126 -6.06 9.35 13.69
N GLY A 127 -4.88 9.29 14.31
CA GLY A 127 -4.73 9.31 15.77
C GLY A 127 -5.12 8.00 16.47
N HIS A 128 -5.46 6.94 15.74
CA HIS A 128 -5.91 5.67 16.29
C HIS A 128 -4.99 4.52 15.89
N GLU A 129 -4.67 3.65 16.84
CA GLU A 129 -3.96 2.40 16.55
C GLU A 129 -4.89 1.41 15.85
N VAL A 130 -4.31 0.60 14.96
CA VAL A 130 -5.00 -0.48 14.26
C VAL A 130 -4.38 -1.82 14.64
N GLU A 131 -5.19 -2.87 14.62
CA GLU A 131 -4.71 -4.23 14.87
C GLU A 131 -3.60 -4.61 13.86
N PRO A 132 -2.59 -5.41 14.27
CA PRO A 132 -1.50 -5.81 13.39
C PRO A 132 -1.97 -6.36 12.05
N MET A 133 -1.34 -5.92 10.96
CA MET A 133 -1.69 -6.29 9.61
C MET A 133 -0.88 -7.48 9.10
N ARG A 134 -1.59 -8.44 8.52
CA ARG A 134 -0.95 -9.58 7.85
C ARG A 134 -0.32 -9.11 6.54
N GLU A 135 0.56 -9.94 6.01
CA GLU A 135 1.13 -9.72 4.67
C GLU A 135 0.01 -9.67 3.62
N CYS A 136 0.12 -8.71 2.69
CA CYS A 136 -0.93 -8.27 1.75
C CYS A 136 -2.14 -7.54 2.36
N GLU A 137 -2.27 -7.39 3.67
CA GLU A 137 -3.24 -6.45 4.23
C GLU A 137 -2.71 -5.02 4.17
N GLY A 138 -3.60 -4.05 4.36
CA GLY A 138 -3.25 -2.66 4.16
C GLY A 138 -4.32 -1.66 4.56
N LEU A 139 -4.15 -0.46 4.05
CA LEU A 139 -5.06 0.66 4.17
C LEU A 139 -5.43 1.15 2.77
N LEU A 140 -6.67 1.55 2.59
CA LEU A 140 -7.09 2.48 1.55
C LEU A 140 -7.18 3.85 2.18
N ILE A 141 -6.28 4.75 1.79
CA ILE A 141 -6.30 6.15 2.19
C ILE A 141 -6.95 6.95 1.07
N THR A 142 -7.95 7.77 1.39
CA THR A 142 -8.64 8.66 0.46
C THR A 142 -8.44 10.09 0.90
N LEU A 143 -7.80 10.90 0.06
CA LEU A 143 -7.73 12.36 0.19
C LEU A 143 -8.89 12.98 -0.60
N ARG A 144 -9.76 13.68 0.12
CA ARG A 144 -10.89 14.42 -0.43
C ARG A 144 -10.48 15.84 -0.81
N ASP A 145 -11.29 16.49 -1.65
CA ASP A 145 -11.07 17.87 -2.13
C ASP A 145 -10.99 18.93 -1.03
N ASP A 146 -11.69 18.71 0.08
CA ASP A 146 -11.68 19.58 1.26
C ASP A 146 -10.43 19.39 2.14
N GLY A 147 -9.54 18.46 1.76
CA GLY A 147 -8.34 18.12 2.50
C GLY A 147 -8.56 17.02 3.55
N ASP A 148 -9.79 16.53 3.72
CA ASP A 148 -10.08 15.47 4.67
C ASP A 148 -9.47 14.15 4.21
N ILE A 149 -8.90 13.42 5.18
CA ILE A 149 -8.35 12.08 4.98
C ILE A 149 -9.30 11.06 5.58
N GLU A 150 -9.72 10.10 4.76
CA GLU A 150 -10.43 8.91 5.18
C GLU A 150 -9.52 7.69 5.04
N VAL A 151 -9.54 6.81 6.06
CA VAL A 151 -8.73 5.59 6.08
C VAL A 151 -9.66 4.39 6.27
N GLN A 152 -9.56 3.42 5.36
CA GLN A 152 -10.27 2.15 5.43
C GLN A 152 -9.27 1.00 5.53
N GLU A 153 -9.49 0.06 6.44
CA GLU A 153 -8.67 -1.15 6.51
C GLU A 153 -8.98 -2.13 5.37
N LEU A 154 -7.93 -2.67 4.75
CA LEU A 154 -7.99 -3.68 3.71
C LEU A 154 -7.53 -5.02 4.28
N ARG A 155 -8.47 -5.73 4.91
CA ARG A 155 -8.24 -7.05 5.53
C ARG A 155 -8.48 -8.18 4.55
N LEU A 156 -7.74 -9.27 4.72
CA LEU A 156 -7.99 -10.49 3.97
C LEU A 156 -9.22 -11.23 4.53
N PRO A 157 -9.96 -11.99 3.70
CA PRO A 157 -11.06 -12.81 4.19
C PRO A 157 -10.64 -13.71 5.35
N GLY A 158 -11.46 -13.74 6.41
CA GLY A 158 -11.21 -14.52 7.62
C GLY A 158 -10.18 -13.91 8.58
N SER A 159 -9.66 -12.71 8.32
CA SER A 159 -8.98 -11.91 9.35
C SER A 159 -10.02 -11.26 10.25
N THR A 160 -10.13 -11.70 11.50
CA THR A 160 -10.84 -10.98 12.55
C THR A 160 -9.85 -10.07 13.27
N ALA A 161 -10.25 -8.81 13.54
CA ALA A 161 -9.62 -8.03 14.60
C ALA A 161 -9.71 -8.89 15.88
N ARG A 162 -8.56 -9.12 16.53
CA ARG A 162 -8.55 -9.86 17.80
C ARG A 162 -8.99 -8.97 18.93
#